data_AF-A0A7W0LHQ0-F1
#
_entry.id   AF-A0A7W0LHQ0-F1
#
_cell.length_a   1.000
_cell.length_b   1.000
_cell.length_c   1.000
_cell.angle_alpha   90.00
_cell.angle_beta   90.00
_cell.angle_gamma   90.00
#
_symmetry.space_group_name_H-M   'P 1'
#
loop_
_entity.id
_entity.type
_entity.pdbx_description
1 polymer ?
#
loop_
_entity_poly.entity_id
_entity_poly.type
_entity_poly.pdbx_seq_one_letter_code
_entity_poly.pdbx_strand_id
1 'polypeptide(L)'
;MAELKAVTFDCYGTLVDWEGGLGTFLYDVARRAGERAPEPGHELRERWEEIQFELIQREYRSYHDILVDSLRTWVGERGHRWNETDGEALERAMQSWQPFPDTVPALQRTQS
;
A
#
# COMPACT_ATOMS: atom_id res chain seq x y z
N MET A 1 24.83 30.73 -7.62
CA MET A 1 23.73 29.75 -7.55
C MET A 1 23.32 29.62 -6.10
N ALA A 2 22.03 29.47 -5.80
CA ALA A 2 21.56 29.31 -4.41
C ALA A 2 21.97 27.92 -3.88
N GLU A 3 22.48 27.89 -2.66
CA GLU A 3 22.87 26.66 -1.96
C GLU A 3 21.61 25.94 -1.44
N LEU A 4 21.46 24.66 -1.76
CA LEU A 4 20.35 23.84 -1.28
C LEU A 4 20.55 23.52 0.20
N LYS A 5 19.57 23.88 1.04
CA LYS A 5 19.63 23.68 2.51
C LYS A 5 18.77 22.53 3.02
N ALA A 6 17.87 22.03 2.18
CA ALA A 6 16.95 20.95 2.52
C ALA A 6 16.53 20.20 1.26
N VAL A 7 16.32 18.89 1.41
CA VAL A 7 15.71 18.02 0.41
C VAL A 7 14.58 17.26 1.10
N THR A 8 13.38 17.31 0.53
CA THR A 8 12.22 16.56 1.03
C THR A 8 11.94 15.42 0.06
N PHE A 9 11.72 14.23 0.61
CA PHE A 9 11.39 13.03 -0.17
C PHE A 9 9.97 12.60 0.18
N ASP A 10 9.22 12.22 -0.85
CA ASP A 10 8.10 11.31 -0.66
C ASP A 10 8.63 9.93 -0.18
N CYS A 11 7.81 9.15 0.53
CA CYS A 11 8.22 7.88 1.11
C CYS A 11 7.78 6.68 0.27
N TYR A 12 6.47 6.49 0.09
CA TYR A 12 5.92 5.30 -0.55
C TYR A 12 5.92 5.45 -2.06
N GLY A 13 6.74 4.64 -2.75
CA GLY A 13 6.91 4.69 -4.21
C GLY A 13 8.16 5.44 -4.64
N THR A 14 8.71 6.25 -3.74
CA THR A 14 10.00 6.93 -3.93
C THR A 14 11.13 6.23 -3.16
N LEU A 15 10.93 5.93 -1.88
CA LEU A 15 11.92 5.31 -1.00
C LEU A 15 11.56 3.86 -0.65
N VAL A 16 10.26 3.57 -0.51
CA VAL A 16 9.73 2.25 -0.13
C VAL A 16 8.98 1.62 -1.29
N ASP A 17 9.28 0.35 -1.57
CA ASP A 17 8.55 -0.47 -2.54
C ASP A 17 7.20 -0.91 -1.95
N TRP A 18 6.25 0.02 -1.96
CA TRP A 18 4.89 -0.24 -1.53
C TRP A 18 4.10 -1.04 -2.56
N GLU A 19 4.46 -0.96 -3.84
CA GLU A 19 3.72 -1.62 -4.92
C GLU A 19 3.87 -3.14 -4.82
N GLY A 20 5.10 -3.63 -4.70
CA GLY A 20 5.39 -5.04 -4.48
C GLY A 20 4.86 -5.53 -3.13
N GLY A 21 5.00 -4.70 -2.09
CA GLY A 21 4.49 -4.99 -0.75
C GLY A 21 2.97 -5.17 -0.70
N LEU A 22 2.22 -4.25 -1.29
CA LEU A 22 0.76 -4.30 -1.35
C LEU A 22 0.27 -5.42 -2.27
N GLY A 23 0.88 -5.57 -3.46
CA GLY A 23 0.51 -6.63 -4.39
C GLY A 23 0.66 -8.03 -3.78
N THR A 24 1.74 -8.26 -3.02
CA THR A 24 1.95 -9.52 -2.28
C THR A 24 0.89 -9.71 -1.19
N PHE A 25 0.62 -8.65 -0.41
CA PHE A 25 -0.39 -8.69 0.64
C PHE A 25 -1.79 -9.03 0.11
N LEU A 26 -2.23 -8.37 -0.97
CA LEU A 26 -3.54 -8.59 -1.58
C LEU A 26 -3.66 -10.00 -2.17
N TYR A 27 -2.58 -10.51 -2.78
CA TYR A 27 -2.51 -11.88 -3.26
C TYR A 27 -2.72 -12.88 -2.12
N ASP A 28 -2.07 -12.68 -0.97
CA ASP A 28 -2.23 -13.52 0.22
C ASP A 28 -3.62 -13.43 0.82
N VAL A 29 -4.24 -12.25 0.84
CA VAL A 29 -5.64 -12.07 1.26
C VAL A 29 -6.58 -12.88 0.36
N ALA A 30 -6.47 -12.77 -0.96
CA ALA A 30 -7.27 -13.55 -1.92
C ALA A 30 -7.08 -15.06 -1.74
N ARG A 31 -5.84 -15.52 -1.56
CA ARG A 31 -5.51 -16.93 -1.29
C ARG A 31 -6.19 -17.44 -0.03
N ARG A 32 -6.09 -16.70 1.08
CA ARG A 32 -6.72 -17.06 2.36
C ARG A 32 -8.24 -17.05 2.30
N ALA A 33 -8.82 -16.20 1.46
CA ALA A 33 -10.26 -16.15 1.21
C ALA A 33 -10.79 -17.32 0.36
N GLY A 34 -9.90 -18.16 -0.20
CA GLY A 34 -10.25 -19.41 -0.87
C GLY A 34 -10.08 -19.40 -2.39
N GLU A 35 -9.49 -18.35 -2.96
CA GLU A 35 -9.22 -18.30 -4.38
C GLU A 35 -8.08 -19.24 -4.78
N ARG A 36 -8.29 -20.01 -5.85
CA ARG A 36 -7.32 -21.02 -6.33
C ARG A 36 -6.22 -20.41 -7.20
N ALA A 37 -6.52 -19.33 -7.90
CA ALA A 37 -5.59 -18.62 -8.76
C ALA A 37 -6.01 -17.14 -8.81
N PRO A 38 -5.64 -16.34 -7.80
CA PRO A 38 -5.85 -14.90 -7.87
C PRO A 38 -5.06 -14.31 -9.05
N GLU A 39 -5.52 -13.17 -9.53
CA GLU A 39 -4.84 -12.33 -10.50
C GLU A 39 -3.44 -11.94 -9.99
N PRO A 40 -2.50 -11.58 -10.88
CA PRO A 40 -1.21 -11.06 -10.49
C PRO A 40 -1.33 -9.88 -9.51
N GLY A 41 -0.40 -9.78 -8.55
CA GLY A 41 -0.45 -8.76 -7.50
C GLY A 41 -0.53 -7.31 -7.99
N HIS A 42 -0.01 -7.00 -9.19
CA HIS A 42 -0.14 -5.67 -9.78
C HIS A 42 -1.58 -5.35 -10.19
N GLU A 43 -2.30 -6.29 -10.80
CA GLU A 43 -3.72 -6.11 -11.17
C GLU A 43 -4.60 -5.98 -9.91
N LEU A 44 -4.31 -6.80 -8.88
CA LEU A 44 -4.99 -6.72 -7.59
C LEU A 44 -4.79 -5.34 -6.94
N ARG A 45 -3.55 -4.82 -6.99
CA ARG A 45 -3.18 -3.50 -6.48
C ARG A 45 -3.85 -2.37 -7.26
N GLU A 46 -3.80 -2.40 -8.59
CA GLU A 46 -4.43 -1.39 -9.46
C GLU A 46 -5.90 -1.23 -9.10
N ARG A 47 -6.63 -2.34 -8.94
CA ARG A 47 -8.04 -2.28 -8.54
C ARG A 47 -8.23 -1.69 -7.13
N TRP A 48 -7.37 -2.03 -6.18
CA TRP A 48 -7.42 -1.46 -4.84
C TRP A 48 -7.13 0.04 -4.83
N GLU A 49 -6.18 0.50 -5.65
CA GLU A 49 -5.85 1.92 -5.81
C GLU A 49 -7.02 2.73 -6.36
N GLU A 50 -7.73 2.20 -7.36
CA GLU A 50 -8.96 2.82 -7.89
C GLU A 50 -10.01 3.03 -6.79
N ILE A 51 -10.27 1.99 -5.99
CA ILE A 51 -11.21 2.04 -4.86
C ILE A 51 -10.75 3.09 -3.84
N GLN A 52 -9.47 3.06 -3.45
CA GLN A 52 -8.92 4.00 -2.49
C GLN A 52 -9.00 5.44 -3.02
N PHE A 53 -8.72 5.66 -4.31
CA PHE A 53 -8.82 6.96 -4.96
C PHE A 53 -10.25 7.50 -4.89
N GLU A 54 -11.26 6.68 -5.20
CA GLU A 54 -12.67 7.06 -5.05
C GLU A 54 -13.06 7.43 -3.62
N LEU A 55 -12.50 6.74 -2.62
CA LEU A 55 -12.81 6.97 -1.21
C LEU A 55 -12.18 8.26 -0.66
N ILE A 56 -10.99 8.63 -1.13
CA ILE A 56 -10.27 9.86 -0.73
C ILE A 56 -10.93 11.12 -1.27
N GLN A 57 -11.61 11.05 -2.42
CA GLN A 57 -12.32 12.19 -3.02
C GLN A 57 -13.62 12.55 -2.30
N ARG A 58 -14.03 11.79 -1.27
CA ARG A 58 -15.25 12.02 -0.49
C ARG A 58 -14.96 12.91 0.72
N GLU A 59 -15.83 12.86 1.73
CA GLU A 59 -15.58 13.53 3.00
C GLU A 59 -14.27 13.00 3.63
N TYR A 60 -13.54 13.91 4.28
CA TYR A 60 -12.29 13.60 4.94
C TYR A 60 -12.46 12.46 5.95
N ARG A 61 -11.57 11.48 5.85
CA ARG A 61 -11.42 10.38 6.80
C ARG A 61 -9.94 10.21 7.14
N SER A 62 -9.66 9.54 8.25
CA SER A 62 -8.29 9.22 8.60
C SER A 62 -7.68 8.29 7.54
N TYR A 63 -6.37 8.35 7.36
CA TYR A 63 -5.68 7.46 6.40
C TYR A 63 -5.91 5.98 6.75
N HIS A 64 -5.90 5.65 8.04
CA HIS A 64 -6.27 4.33 8.55
C HIS A 64 -7.64 3.88 8.04
N ASP A 65 -8.67 4.71 8.21
CA ASP A 65 -10.04 4.35 7.82
C ASP A 65 -10.17 4.18 6.31
N ILE A 66 -9.47 5.01 5.53
CA ILE A 66 -9.41 4.86 4.07
C ILE A 66 -8.81 3.51 3.67
N LEU A 67 -7.71 3.08 4.29
CA LEU A 67 -7.06 1.79 4.01
C LEU A 67 -7.95 0.60 4.36
N VAL A 68 -8.62 0.66 5.52
CA VAL A 68 -9.52 -0.40 5.97
C VAL A 68 -10.75 -0.47 5.08
N ASP A 69 -11.38 0.67 4.77
CA ASP A 69 -12.58 0.72 3.93
C ASP A 69 -12.28 0.34 2.48
N SER A 70 -11.11 0.72 1.94
CA SER A 70 -10.70 0.31 0.60
C SER A 70 -10.45 -1.19 0.52
N LEU A 71 -9.75 -1.77 1.51
CA LEU A 71 -9.55 -3.22 1.58
C LEU A 71 -10.87 -3.97 1.77
N ARG A 72 -11.76 -3.48 2.64
CA ARG A 72 -13.09 -4.06 2.85
C ARG A 72 -13.92 -4.07 1.56
N THR A 73 -13.91 -2.95 0.83
CA THR A 73 -14.61 -2.84 -0.45
C THR A 73 -14.01 -3.82 -1.46
N TRP A 74 -12.69 -3.86 -1.56
CA TRP A 74 -11.96 -4.77 -2.44
C TRP A 74 -12.27 -6.25 -2.15
N VAL A 75 -12.31 -6.66 -0.88
CA VAL A 75 -12.71 -8.01 -0.45
C VAL A 75 -14.17 -8.30 -0.84
N GLY A 76 -15.05 -7.30 -0.65
CA GLY A 76 -16.46 -7.40 -0.99
C GLY A 76 -16.75 -7.55 -2.48
N GLU A 77 -16.02 -6.84 -3.36
CA GLU A 77 -16.13 -6.98 -4.82
C GLU A 77 -15.83 -8.40 -5.30
N ARG A 78 -15.01 -9.13 -4.53
CA ARG A 78 -14.62 -10.51 -4.82
C ARG A 78 -15.58 -11.54 -4.21
N GLY A 79 -16.65 -11.09 -3.56
CA GLY A 79 -17.66 -11.94 -2.92
C GLY A 79 -17.21 -12.59 -1.62
N HIS A 80 -16.07 -12.16 -1.07
CA HIS A 80 -15.54 -12.71 0.18
C HIS A 80 -16.11 -11.97 1.39
N ARG A 81 -16.16 -12.67 2.53
CA ARG A 81 -16.60 -12.07 3.79
C ARG A 81 -15.47 -11.24 4.40
N TRP A 82 -15.79 -10.02 4.81
CA TRP A 82 -14.87 -9.18 5.58
C TRP A 82 -14.42 -9.86 6.88
N ASN A 83 -13.13 -9.84 7.13
CA ASN A 83 -12.53 -10.25 8.39
C ASN A 83 -11.93 -9.02 9.08
N GLU A 84 -12.39 -8.72 10.30
CA GLU A 84 -11.97 -7.51 11.03
C GLU A 84 -10.46 -7.45 11.30
N THR A 85 -9.76 -8.60 11.35
CA THR A 85 -8.30 -8.62 11.55
C THR A 85 -7.51 -8.20 10.31
N ASP A 86 -8.14 -8.11 9.14
CA ASP A 86 -7.45 -7.81 7.88
C ASP A 86 -7.01 -6.34 7.82
N GLY A 87 -7.75 -5.42 8.46
CA GLY A 87 -7.36 -4.01 8.59
C GLY A 87 -6.03 -3.86 9.35
N GLU A 88 -5.94 -4.43 10.54
CA GLU A 88 -4.69 -4.43 11.31
C GLU A 88 -3.56 -5.19 10.59
N ALA A 89 -3.90 -6.22 9.81
CA ALA A 89 -2.92 -6.96 9.04
C ALA A 89 -2.32 -6.10 7.91
N LEU A 90 -3.12 -5.23 7.28
CA LEU A 90 -2.64 -4.29 6.27
C LEU A 90 -1.66 -3.29 6.89
N GLU A 91 -1.98 -2.69 8.03
CA GLU A 91 -1.05 -1.77 8.72
C GLU A 91 0.27 -2.43 9.08
N ARG A 92 0.22 -3.65 9.64
CA ARG A 92 1.43 -4.42 9.96
C ARG A 92 2.23 -4.76 8.70
N ALA A 93 1.55 -5.05 7.59
CA ALA A 93 2.22 -5.29 6.30
C ALA A 93 2.94 -4.02 5.83
N MET A 94 2.28 -2.86 5.88
CA MET A 94 2.89 -1.58 5.49
C MET A 94 4.16 -1.25 6.27
N GLN A 95 4.21 -1.57 7.55
CA GLN A 95 5.41 -1.38 8.39
C GLN A 95 6.58 -2.29 7.99
N SER A 96 6.30 -3.40 7.31
CA SER A 96 7.31 -4.37 6.89
C SER A 96 7.85 -4.15 5.46
N TRP A 97 7.25 -3.23 4.70
CA TRP A 97 7.65 -2.98 3.32
C TRP A 97 9.08 -2.46 3.25
N GLN A 98 9.85 -3.02 2.31
CA GLN A 98 11.28 -2.77 2.22
C GLN A 98 11.57 -1.52 1.39
N PRO A 99 12.61 -0.75 1.75
CA PRO A 99 13.10 0.30 0.87
C PRO A 99 13.65 -0.28 -0.43
N PHE A 100 13.69 0.52 -1.49
CA PHE A 100 14.44 0.13 -2.70
C PHE A 100 15.93 -0.07 -2.36
N PRO A 101 16.66 -0.96 -3.06
CA PRO A 101 18.04 -1.30 -2.70
C PRO A 101 19.00 -0.12 -2.62
N ASP A 102 18.73 0.95 -3.37
CA ASP A 102 19.53 2.16 -3.47
C ASP A 102 19.08 3.29 -2.53
N THR A 103 17.91 3.17 -1.90
CA THR A 103 17.31 4.21 -1.03
C THR A 103 18.23 4.58 0.13
N VAL A 104 18.68 3.60 0.92
CA VAL A 104 19.51 3.88 2.11
C VAL A 104 20.86 4.50 1.72
N PRO A 105 21.61 3.96 0.75
CA PRO A 105 22.83 4.61 0.27
C PRO A 105 22.60 6.03 -0.29
N ALA A 106 21.48 6.28 -0.98
CA ALA A 106 21.18 7.59 -1.55
C ALA A 106 20.90 8.62 -0.46
N LEU A 107 20.06 8.30 0.52
CA LEU A 107 19.74 9.20 1.63
C LEU A 107 20.99 9.56 2.45
N GLN A 108 21.89 8.61 2.71
CA GLN A 108 23.15 8.88 3.40
C GLN A 108 24.02 9.92 2.69
N ARG A 109 24.07 9.89 1.36
CA ARG A 109 24.81 10.89 0.56
C ARG A 109 24.20 12.28 0.64
N THR A 110 22.89 12.40 0.86
CA THR A 110 22.21 13.70 0.97
C THR A 110 22.32 14.35 2.35
N GLN A 111 22.80 13.62 3.35
CA GLN A 111 23.07 14.14 4.69
C GLN A 111 24.49 14.72 4.85
N SER A 112 25.31 14.63 3.80
CA SER A 112 26.71 15.09 3.76
C SER A 112 26.80 16.53 3.28
#